data_AF-A0A7W1G400-F1
#
_entry.id   AF-A0A7W1G400-F1
#
_cell.length_a   1.000
_cell.length_b   1.000
_cell.length_c   1.000
_cell.angle_alpha   90.00
_cell.angle_beta   90.00
_cell.angle_gamma   90.00
#
_symmetry.space_group_name_H-M   'P 1'
#
loop_
_entity.id
_entity.type
_entity.pdbx_description
1 polymer ?
#
loop_
_entity_poly.entity_id
_entity_poly.type
_entity_poly.pdbx_seq_one_letter_code
_entity_poly.pdbx_strand_id
1 'polypeptide(L)'
;MTIALSPVVRSLSFLPVLALAALSASAADQPGVVSHVKVLSDKVLDVSSFAAWKKSYITEGMSEHEKALAIWKSIVTHQHQDAPPYEFLQHEGLVLDAMKVFNVYGYSFCGVAASHTQAFARFLGMKARGWTVTNHVVPEVMVDGKWRLIDSSMIQYFLLPDKTLAGVEEIEA
;
A
#
# COMPACT_ATOMS: atom_id res chain seq x y z
N MET A 1 -43.36 32.75 99.00
CA MET A 1 -43.23 31.28 99.04
C MET A 1 -42.62 30.84 97.71
N THR A 2 -41.41 30.27 97.81
CA THR A 2 -40.75 29.38 96.84
C THR A 2 -40.23 29.96 95.50
N ILE A 3 -38.90 29.90 95.39
CA ILE A 3 -38.05 30.05 94.21
C ILE A 3 -38.26 28.85 93.27
N ALA A 4 -38.20 29.05 91.95
CA ALA A 4 -37.77 28.00 91.02
C ALA A 4 -37.03 28.62 89.82
N LEU A 5 -35.71 28.49 89.83
CA LEU A 5 -34.81 28.74 88.70
C LEU A 5 -34.93 27.55 87.73
N SER A 6 -35.24 27.81 86.45
CA SER A 6 -35.22 26.78 85.40
C SER A 6 -33.79 26.59 84.86
N PRO A 7 -33.39 25.34 84.53
CA PRO A 7 -32.04 25.05 84.08
C PRO A 7 -31.84 25.43 82.61
N VAL A 8 -30.74 26.11 82.32
CA VAL A 8 -30.26 26.34 80.94
C VAL A 8 -29.73 25.01 80.41
N VAL A 9 -30.46 24.39 79.49
CA VAL A 9 -29.98 23.22 78.74
C VAL A 9 -29.01 23.71 77.67
N ARG A 10 -27.71 23.47 77.86
CA ARG A 10 -26.70 23.67 76.81
C ARG A 10 -26.79 22.51 75.83
N SER A 11 -27.41 22.74 74.67
CA SER A 11 -27.35 21.86 73.52
C SER A 11 -25.92 21.86 72.94
N LEU A 12 -25.18 20.77 73.15
CA LEU A 12 -23.96 20.53 72.39
C LEU A 12 -24.35 20.11 70.97
N SER A 13 -24.21 21.04 70.02
CA SER A 13 -24.29 20.75 68.59
C SER A 13 -23.06 19.93 68.17
N PHE A 14 -23.21 18.62 68.02
CA PHE A 14 -22.22 17.79 67.32
C PHE A 14 -22.37 18.03 65.81
N LEU A 15 -21.47 18.81 65.20
CA LEU A 15 -21.31 18.79 63.74
C LEU A 15 -20.64 17.47 63.35
N PRO A 16 -21.22 16.65 62.47
CA PRO A 16 -20.50 15.53 61.87
C PRO A 16 -19.47 16.13 60.91
N VAL A 17 -18.18 15.99 61.23
CA VAL A 17 -17.11 16.22 60.27
C VAL A 17 -17.19 15.07 59.27
N LEU A 18 -17.85 15.30 58.14
CA LEU A 18 -17.83 14.40 57.00
C LEU A 18 -16.41 14.44 56.43
N ALA A 19 -15.56 13.50 56.84
CA ALA A 19 -14.25 13.32 56.25
C ALA A 19 -14.44 12.89 54.79
N LEU A 20 -14.37 13.85 53.87
CA LEU A 20 -14.35 13.60 52.44
C LEU A 20 -13.01 12.91 52.15
N ALA A 21 -13.00 11.58 52.15
CA ALA A 21 -11.88 10.82 51.62
C ALA A 21 -11.77 11.21 50.14
N ALA A 22 -10.76 12.03 49.81
CA ALA A 22 -10.38 12.27 48.43
C ALA A 22 -9.93 10.92 47.86
N LEU A 23 -10.85 10.22 47.19
CA LEU A 23 -10.48 9.19 46.25
C LEU A 23 -9.67 9.91 45.18
N SER A 24 -8.35 9.81 45.29
CA SER A 24 -7.44 10.08 44.19
C SER A 24 -7.90 9.19 43.05
N ALA A 25 -8.70 9.73 42.13
CA ALA A 25 -8.91 9.11 40.84
C ALA A 25 -7.51 8.99 40.25
N SER A 26 -6.95 7.77 40.24
CA SER A 26 -5.76 7.49 39.45
C SER A 26 -6.06 8.02 38.06
N ALA A 27 -5.30 8.99 37.58
CA ALA A 27 -5.34 9.34 36.17
C ALA A 27 -5.14 8.01 35.44
N ALA A 28 -6.17 7.53 34.75
CA ALA A 28 -6.04 6.32 33.96
C ALA A 28 -4.93 6.62 32.96
N ASP A 29 -3.84 5.86 33.04
CA ASP A 29 -2.71 6.01 32.14
C ASP A 29 -3.26 5.90 30.72
N GLN A 30 -3.09 6.94 29.90
CA GLN A 30 -3.64 6.93 28.56
C GLN A 30 -3.00 5.76 27.80
N PRO A 31 -3.79 4.91 27.12
CA PRO A 31 -3.22 3.78 26.42
C PRO A 31 -2.18 4.27 25.41
N GLY A 32 -1.00 3.65 25.41
CA GLY A 32 0.03 3.96 24.43
C GLY A 32 -0.50 3.73 23.01
N VAL A 33 -0.38 4.72 22.14
CA VAL A 33 -0.77 4.61 20.73
C VAL A 33 0.39 4.03 19.93
N VAL A 34 0.18 2.88 19.32
CA VAL A 34 1.10 2.29 18.33
C VAL A 34 0.52 2.52 16.94
N SER A 35 1.25 3.22 16.07
CA SER A 35 0.88 3.47 14.68
C SER A 35 2.02 3.07 13.73
N HIS A 36 1.75 2.99 12.43
CA HIS A 36 2.71 2.58 11.39
C HIS A 36 3.31 1.18 11.60
N VAL A 37 2.52 0.25 12.13
CA VAL A 37 2.92 -1.16 12.24
C VAL A 37 3.07 -1.76 10.84
N LYS A 38 4.27 -2.26 10.55
CA LYS A 38 4.56 -2.98 9.31
C LYS A 38 4.54 -4.49 9.59
N VAL A 39 3.54 -5.17 9.03
CA VAL A 39 3.41 -6.63 9.11
C VAL A 39 3.98 -7.23 7.84
N LEU A 40 4.96 -8.13 7.97
CA LEU A 40 5.59 -8.84 6.86
C LEU A 40 5.34 -10.34 6.98
N SER A 41 5.31 -11.02 5.84
CA SER A 41 5.30 -12.48 5.74
C SER A 41 6.66 -12.97 5.26
N ASP A 42 7.14 -14.10 5.78
CA ASP A 42 8.32 -14.78 5.25
C ASP A 42 8.02 -15.54 3.95
N LYS A 43 6.75 -15.60 3.54
CA LYS A 43 6.27 -16.29 2.33
C LYS A 43 5.95 -15.36 1.16
N VAL A 44 5.90 -14.04 1.40
CA VAL A 44 5.54 -13.04 0.39
C VAL A 44 6.62 -11.97 0.37
N LEU A 45 7.07 -11.61 -0.83
CA LEU A 45 8.06 -10.54 -1.01
C LEU A 45 7.50 -9.20 -0.54
N ASP A 46 8.37 -8.35 0.01
CA ASP A 46 7.97 -7.04 0.54
C ASP A 46 7.77 -6.03 -0.61
N VAL A 47 6.50 -5.79 -0.93
CA VAL A 47 6.06 -4.81 -1.93
C VAL A 47 5.29 -3.65 -1.28
N SER A 48 5.67 -3.27 -0.05
CA SER A 48 5.04 -2.15 0.68
C SER A 48 5.41 -0.76 0.13
N SER A 49 6.41 -0.69 -0.74
CA SER A 49 6.84 0.54 -1.42
C SER A 49 7.70 0.19 -2.65
N PHE A 50 7.92 1.14 -3.54
CA PHE A 50 8.83 0.95 -4.68
C PHE A 50 10.26 0.59 -4.26
N ALA A 51 10.76 1.15 -3.15
CA ALA A 51 12.07 0.81 -2.60
C ALA A 51 12.12 -0.63 -2.07
N ALA A 52 11.07 -1.06 -1.36
CA ALA A 52 10.95 -2.44 -0.88
C ALA A 52 10.83 -3.42 -2.05
N TRP A 53 9.95 -3.12 -3.02
CA TRP A 53 9.80 -3.88 -4.25
C TRP A 53 11.14 -4.06 -4.98
N LYS A 54 11.92 -2.98 -5.16
CA LYS A 54 13.24 -3.04 -5.78
C LYS A 54 14.17 -3.97 -5.02
N LYS A 55 14.21 -3.88 -3.68
CA LYS A 55 15.01 -4.79 -2.84
C LYS A 55 14.57 -6.25 -2.98
N SER A 56 13.28 -6.50 -3.20
CA SER A 56 12.71 -7.85 -3.32
C SER A 56 12.86 -8.47 -4.71
N TYR A 57 12.74 -7.69 -5.78
CA TYR A 57 12.69 -8.22 -7.15
C TYR A 57 13.96 -7.96 -7.97
N ILE A 58 14.80 -7.01 -7.56
CA ILE A 58 15.97 -6.59 -8.34
C ILE A 58 17.24 -6.86 -7.53
N THR A 59 18.10 -7.72 -8.08
CA THR A 59 19.42 -7.99 -7.52
C THR A 59 20.48 -7.17 -8.24
N GLU A 60 21.59 -6.91 -7.54
CA GLU A 60 22.77 -6.31 -8.16
C GLU A 60 23.27 -7.20 -9.31
N GLY A 61 23.71 -6.57 -10.41
CA GLY A 61 24.20 -7.27 -11.60
C GLY A 61 23.14 -7.69 -12.62
N MET A 62 21.83 -7.55 -12.34
CA MET A 62 20.81 -7.85 -13.35
C MET A 62 20.96 -6.98 -14.60
N SER A 63 20.94 -7.63 -15.76
CA SER A 63 20.80 -7.03 -17.09
C SER A 63 19.48 -6.28 -17.24
N GLU A 64 19.37 -5.43 -18.27
CA GLU A 64 18.10 -4.77 -18.60
C GLU A 64 17.00 -5.79 -18.93
N HIS A 65 17.37 -6.88 -19.61
CA HIS A 65 16.46 -7.98 -19.94
C HIS A 65 15.91 -8.68 -18.69
N GLU A 66 16.78 -9.01 -17.73
CA GLU A 66 16.37 -9.61 -16.45
C GLU A 66 15.50 -8.66 -15.62
N LYS A 67 15.82 -7.36 -15.62
CA LYS A 67 15.01 -6.34 -14.95
C LYS A 67 13.62 -6.22 -15.56
N ALA A 68 13.52 -6.23 -16.90
CA ALA A 68 12.22 -6.22 -17.59
C ALA A 68 11.37 -7.43 -17.20
N LEU A 69 11.96 -8.63 -17.19
CA LEU A 69 11.26 -9.84 -16.76
C LEU A 69 10.93 -9.83 -15.26
N ALA A 70 11.76 -9.25 -14.40
CA ALA A 70 11.47 -9.08 -12.98
C ALA A 70 10.29 -8.11 -12.74
N ILE A 71 10.21 -7.01 -13.51
CA ILE A 71 9.06 -6.11 -13.51
C ILE A 71 7.79 -6.88 -13.88
N TRP A 72 7.81 -7.53 -15.04
CA TRP A 72 6.68 -8.33 -15.52
C TRP A 72 6.25 -9.36 -14.47
N LYS A 73 7.20 -10.15 -13.96
CA LYS A 73 6.97 -11.18 -12.94
C LYS A 73 6.35 -10.59 -11.68
N SER A 74 6.81 -9.43 -11.23
CA SER A 74 6.26 -8.79 -10.02
C SER A 74 4.79 -8.40 -10.20
N ILE A 75 4.42 -7.84 -11.35
CA ILE A 75 3.04 -7.43 -11.60
C ILE A 75 2.13 -8.65 -11.72
N VAL A 76 2.50 -9.66 -12.51
CA VAL A 76 1.67 -10.88 -12.67
C VAL A 76 1.57 -11.71 -11.38
N THR A 77 2.49 -11.52 -10.43
CA THR A 77 2.42 -12.17 -9.11
C THR A 77 1.34 -11.53 -8.23
N HIS A 78 1.12 -10.23 -8.37
CA HIS A 78 0.30 -9.44 -7.44
C HIS A 78 -0.98 -8.89 -8.07
N GLN A 79 -1.18 -9.08 -9.37
CA GLN A 79 -2.28 -8.49 -10.10
C GLN A 79 -2.75 -9.42 -11.22
N HIS A 80 -4.06 -9.57 -11.37
CA HIS A 80 -4.69 -10.20 -12.54
C HIS A 80 -5.59 -9.21 -13.29
N GLN A 81 -5.98 -9.58 -14.51
CA GLN A 81 -6.83 -8.77 -15.36
C GLN A 81 -8.30 -8.82 -14.90
N ASP A 82 -8.88 -7.67 -14.59
CA ASP A 82 -10.32 -7.47 -14.36
C ASP A 82 -10.71 -5.98 -14.48
N ALA A 83 -12.00 -5.67 -14.37
CA ALA A 83 -12.47 -4.31 -14.20
C ALA A 83 -11.77 -3.66 -12.99
N PRO A 84 -11.17 -2.47 -13.15
CA PRO A 84 -10.39 -1.86 -12.08
C PRO A 84 -11.27 -1.42 -10.89
N PRO A 85 -10.71 -1.38 -9.68
CA PRO A 85 -11.38 -0.79 -8.53
C PRO A 85 -11.52 0.73 -8.71
N TYR A 86 -12.63 1.27 -8.20
CA TYR A 86 -12.92 2.69 -8.16
C TYR A 86 -12.99 3.17 -6.71
N GLU A 87 -12.20 4.18 -6.40
CA GLU A 87 -12.22 4.84 -5.08
C GLU A 87 -12.64 6.30 -5.16
N PHE A 88 -12.69 6.87 -6.38
CA PHE A 88 -13.09 8.26 -6.60
C PHE A 88 -12.21 9.28 -5.86
N LEU A 89 -10.96 8.91 -5.56
CA LEU A 89 -9.97 9.77 -4.89
C LEU A 89 -9.05 10.52 -5.87
N GLN A 90 -8.92 10.02 -7.10
CA GLN A 90 -8.09 10.58 -8.17
C GLN A 90 -8.98 11.02 -9.34
N HIS A 91 -8.43 11.79 -10.29
CA HIS A 91 -9.19 12.38 -11.39
C HIS A 91 -9.91 11.33 -12.25
N GLU A 92 -9.27 10.17 -12.47
CA GLU A 92 -9.81 9.06 -13.23
C GLU A 92 -10.83 8.22 -12.44
N GLY A 93 -10.93 8.45 -11.13
CA GLY A 93 -11.70 7.63 -10.19
C GLY A 93 -11.12 6.23 -9.92
N LEU A 94 -10.16 5.81 -10.74
CA LEU A 94 -9.46 4.53 -10.72
C LEU A 94 -8.30 4.50 -9.72
N VAL A 95 -8.00 3.31 -9.20
CA VAL A 95 -6.77 3.08 -8.43
C VAL A 95 -5.60 2.84 -9.38
N LEU A 96 -4.67 3.79 -9.45
CA LEU A 96 -3.46 3.75 -10.27
C LEU A 96 -2.16 3.50 -9.49
N ASP A 97 -2.23 3.50 -8.16
CA ASP A 97 -1.06 3.25 -7.31
C ASP A 97 -0.74 1.76 -7.28
N ALA A 98 0.42 1.39 -7.85
CA ALA A 98 0.82 -0.02 -7.97
C ALA A 98 0.92 -0.72 -6.61
N MET A 99 1.36 -0.02 -5.55
CA MET A 99 1.49 -0.63 -4.23
C MET A 99 0.12 -0.90 -3.62
N LYS A 100 -0.83 0.00 -3.81
CA LYS A 100 -2.22 -0.19 -3.40
C LYS A 100 -2.88 -1.32 -4.18
N VAL A 101 -2.66 -1.39 -5.48
CA VAL A 101 -3.15 -2.53 -6.28
C VAL A 101 -2.55 -3.83 -5.75
N PHE A 102 -1.25 -3.92 -5.51
CA PHE A 102 -0.61 -5.16 -5.06
C PHE A 102 -1.05 -5.63 -3.67
N ASN A 103 -1.31 -4.70 -2.75
CA ASN A 103 -1.54 -5.04 -1.33
C ASN A 103 -3.02 -4.99 -0.92
N VAL A 104 -3.89 -4.32 -1.67
CA VAL A 104 -5.30 -4.12 -1.32
C VAL A 104 -6.25 -4.80 -2.29
N TYR A 105 -6.01 -4.67 -3.59
CA TYR A 105 -6.99 -5.07 -4.61
C TYR A 105 -6.64 -6.39 -5.30
N GLY A 106 -5.42 -6.50 -5.83
CA GLY A 106 -4.95 -7.70 -6.53
C GLY A 106 -5.48 -7.83 -7.97
N TYR A 107 -6.14 -6.81 -8.51
CA TYR A 107 -6.68 -6.80 -9.88
C TYR A 107 -6.73 -5.39 -10.47
N SER A 108 -6.61 -5.31 -11.80
CA SER A 108 -6.88 -4.12 -12.59
C SER A 108 -7.04 -4.49 -14.07
N PHE A 109 -7.28 -3.52 -14.94
CA PHE A 109 -7.32 -3.71 -16.39
C PHE A 109 -6.00 -3.30 -17.09
N CYS A 110 -5.96 -3.47 -18.41
CA CYS A 110 -4.77 -3.35 -19.26
C CYS A 110 -4.05 -1.99 -19.13
N GLY A 111 -4.79 -0.88 -19.16
CA GLY A 111 -4.20 0.46 -19.05
C GLY A 111 -3.46 0.68 -17.73
N VAL A 112 -4.00 0.16 -16.63
CA VAL A 112 -3.40 0.24 -15.28
C VAL A 112 -2.19 -0.68 -15.18
N ALA A 113 -2.29 -1.92 -15.66
CA ALA A 113 -1.15 -2.85 -15.69
C ALA A 113 0.02 -2.30 -16.52
N ALA A 114 -0.28 -1.70 -17.68
CA ALA A 114 0.71 -1.06 -18.54
C ALA A 114 1.34 0.16 -17.86
N SER A 115 0.56 0.98 -17.14
CA SER A 115 1.09 2.13 -16.40
C SER A 115 1.98 1.68 -15.24
N HIS A 116 1.64 0.60 -14.54
CA HIS A 116 2.49 0.01 -13.50
C HIS A 116 3.83 -0.46 -14.06
N THR A 117 3.83 -1.17 -15.19
CA THR A 117 5.07 -1.57 -15.88
C THR A 117 5.94 -0.36 -16.20
N GLN A 118 5.34 0.70 -16.75
CA GLN A 118 6.06 1.94 -17.04
C GLN A 118 6.61 2.61 -15.78
N ALA A 119 5.86 2.62 -14.69
CA ALA A 119 6.27 3.21 -13.41
C ALA A 119 7.47 2.47 -12.81
N PHE A 120 7.43 1.14 -12.76
CA PHE A 120 8.54 0.33 -12.25
C PHE A 120 9.80 0.45 -13.13
N ALA A 121 9.64 0.40 -14.46
CA ALA A 121 10.76 0.59 -15.38
C ALA A 121 11.42 1.96 -15.20
N ARG A 122 10.63 3.04 -15.14
CA ARG A 122 11.13 4.40 -14.91
C ARG A 122 11.79 4.54 -13.54
N PHE A 123 11.27 3.88 -12.50
CA PHE A 123 11.89 3.85 -11.18
C PHE A 123 13.27 3.16 -11.19
N LEU A 124 13.49 2.19 -12.08
CA LEU A 124 14.80 1.58 -12.31
C LEU A 124 15.71 2.40 -13.24
N GLY A 125 15.27 3.56 -13.72
CA GLY A 125 16.00 4.41 -14.67
C GLY A 125 15.89 3.96 -16.13
N MET A 126 15.02 2.99 -16.43
CA MET A 126 14.79 2.49 -17.78
C MET A 126 13.77 3.36 -18.51
N LYS A 127 13.89 3.48 -19.84
CA LYS A 127 12.85 4.14 -20.65
C LYS A 127 11.65 3.20 -20.79
N ALA A 128 10.45 3.74 -20.71
CA ALA A 128 9.21 2.99 -20.90
C ALA A 128 8.14 3.83 -21.60
N ARG A 129 7.36 3.20 -22.47
CA ARG A 129 6.23 3.79 -23.21
C ARG A 129 5.00 2.88 -23.17
N GLY A 130 3.86 3.40 -23.57
CA GLY A 130 2.63 2.63 -23.74
C GLY A 130 2.13 2.68 -25.18
N TRP A 131 1.47 1.62 -25.62
CA TRP A 131 0.77 1.51 -26.89
C TRP A 131 -0.71 1.26 -26.64
N THR A 132 -1.56 1.94 -27.41
CA THR A 132 -2.95 1.53 -27.58
C THR A 132 -3.02 0.65 -28.83
N VAL A 133 -3.41 -0.60 -28.65
CA VAL A 133 -3.69 -1.54 -29.73
C VAL A 133 -5.18 -1.85 -29.74
N THR A 134 -5.64 -2.69 -30.68
CA THR A 134 -7.06 -3.01 -30.81
C THR A 134 -7.62 -3.59 -29.51
N ASN A 135 -8.51 -2.82 -28.86
CA ASN A 135 -9.17 -3.17 -27.61
C ASN A 135 -8.23 -3.52 -26.44
N HIS A 136 -6.99 -3.01 -26.45
CA HIS A 136 -6.00 -3.31 -25.42
C HIS A 136 -4.94 -2.21 -25.29
N VAL A 137 -4.29 -2.13 -24.12
CA VAL A 137 -3.17 -1.21 -23.88
C VAL A 137 -2.00 -2.00 -23.35
N VAL A 138 -0.84 -1.85 -23.98
CA VAL A 138 0.36 -2.63 -23.63
C VAL A 138 1.56 -1.73 -23.35
N PRO A 139 2.47 -2.13 -22.44
CA PRO A 139 3.69 -1.39 -22.16
C PRO A 139 4.86 -1.88 -23.01
N GLU A 140 5.80 -0.98 -23.32
CA GLU A 140 7.14 -1.35 -23.75
C GLU A 140 8.20 -0.73 -22.86
N VAL A 141 9.29 -1.47 -22.66
CA VAL A 141 10.47 -1.04 -21.93
C VAL A 141 11.68 -1.10 -22.87
N MET A 142 12.56 -0.10 -22.81
CA MET A 142 13.82 -0.11 -23.55
C MET A 142 14.78 -1.10 -22.89
N VAL A 143 15.23 -2.11 -23.64
CA VAL A 143 16.20 -3.12 -23.22
C VAL A 143 17.24 -3.24 -24.32
N ASP A 144 18.51 -3.03 -23.97
CA ASP A 144 19.66 -3.14 -24.88
C ASP A 144 19.47 -2.31 -26.17
N GLY A 145 18.89 -1.12 -26.02
CA GLY A 145 18.64 -0.18 -27.11
C GLY A 145 17.43 -0.50 -28.01
N LYS A 146 16.61 -1.50 -27.65
CA LYS A 146 15.39 -1.87 -28.37
C LYS A 146 14.14 -1.82 -27.49
N TRP A 147 13.00 -1.48 -28.07
CA TRP A 147 11.71 -1.50 -27.38
C TRP A 147 11.19 -2.93 -27.26
N ARG A 148 10.91 -3.37 -26.02
CA ARG A 148 10.49 -4.74 -25.69
C ARG A 148 9.13 -4.73 -25.00
N LEU A 149 8.22 -5.57 -25.48
CA LEU A 149 6.89 -5.76 -24.94
C LEU A 149 6.91 -6.76 -23.77
N ILE A 150 6.39 -6.33 -22.63
CA ILE A 150 6.18 -7.18 -21.44
C ILE A 150 4.77 -6.94 -20.89
N ASP A 151 3.77 -7.55 -21.52
CA ASP A 151 2.36 -7.38 -21.13
C ASP A 151 2.02 -8.18 -19.88
N SER A 152 1.93 -7.49 -18.74
CA SER A 152 1.53 -8.10 -17.47
C SER A 152 0.02 -8.26 -17.34
N SER A 153 -0.80 -7.60 -18.16
CA SER A 153 -2.26 -7.71 -18.06
C SER A 153 -2.75 -9.06 -18.58
N MET A 154 -2.25 -9.49 -19.74
CA MET A 154 -2.57 -10.79 -20.33
C MET A 154 -1.53 -11.87 -20.01
N ILE A 155 -0.60 -11.60 -19.07
CA ILE A 155 0.46 -12.52 -18.64
C ILE A 155 1.26 -13.02 -19.85
N GLN A 156 1.68 -12.08 -20.72
CA GLN A 156 2.28 -12.41 -22.00
C GLN A 156 3.53 -11.58 -22.31
N TYR A 157 4.51 -12.25 -22.88
CA TYR A 157 5.60 -11.67 -23.65
C TYR A 157 5.95 -12.65 -24.76
N PHE A 158 6.64 -12.16 -25.80
CA PHE A 158 7.06 -12.98 -26.93
C PHE A 158 8.57 -12.95 -27.05
N LEU A 159 9.14 -14.05 -27.56
CA LEU A 159 10.57 -14.18 -27.77
C LEU A 159 10.87 -14.28 -29.25
N LEU A 160 11.92 -13.58 -29.69
CA LEU A 160 12.53 -13.75 -31.00
C LEU A 160 13.32 -15.06 -31.06
N PRO A 161 13.79 -15.50 -32.25
CA PRO A 161 14.59 -16.71 -32.39
C PRO A 161 15.85 -16.73 -31.51
N ASP A 162 16.45 -15.56 -31.28
CA ASP A 162 17.63 -15.35 -30.41
C ASP A 162 17.30 -15.32 -28.90
N LYS A 163 16.04 -15.57 -28.53
CA LYS A 163 15.51 -15.55 -27.16
C LYS A 163 15.48 -14.17 -26.50
N THR A 164 15.68 -13.09 -27.23
CA THR A 164 15.38 -11.75 -26.72
C THR A 164 13.89 -11.47 -26.78
N LEU A 165 13.40 -10.62 -25.87
CA LEU A 165 12.02 -10.13 -25.90
C LEU A 165 11.72 -9.45 -27.25
N ALA A 166 10.53 -9.68 -27.80
CA ALA A 166 10.03 -8.95 -28.96
C ALA A 166 9.36 -7.64 -28.53
N GLY A 167 9.45 -6.60 -29.35
CA GLY A 167 8.64 -5.38 -29.27
C GLY A 167 7.32 -5.51 -30.04
N VAL A 168 6.44 -4.52 -29.88
CA VAL A 168 5.14 -4.46 -30.59
C VAL A 168 5.34 -4.48 -32.10
N GLU A 169 6.25 -3.65 -32.61
CA GLU A 169 6.54 -3.53 -34.05
C GLU A 169 7.12 -4.82 -34.63
N GLU A 170 7.83 -5.64 -33.83
CA GLU A 170 8.37 -6.94 -34.26
C GLU A 170 7.30 -8.05 -34.27
N ILE A 171 6.18 -7.87 -33.57
CA ILE A 171 5.07 -8.83 -33.50
C ILE A 171 3.99 -8.54 -34.55
N GLU A 172 3.78 -7.26 -34.89
CA GLU A 172 2.80 -6.84 -35.90
C GLU A 172 3.22 -7.22 -37.33
N ALA A 173 4.52 -7.43 -37.56
CA ALA A 173 5.12 -7.72 -38.87
C ALA A 173 4.81 -9.14 -39.40
#